data_AF-X0X0R0-F1
#
_entry.id   AF-X0X0R0-F1
#
_cell.length_a   1.000
_cell.length_b   1.000
_cell.length_c   1.000
_cell.angle_alpha   90.00
_cell.angle_beta   90.00
_cell.angle_gamma   90.00
#
_symmetry.space_group_name_H-M   'P 1'
#
loop_
_entity.id
_entity.type
_entity.pdbx_description
1 polymer ?
#
loop_
_entity_poly.entity_id
_entity_poly.type
_entity_poly.pdbx_seq_one_letter_code
_entity_poly.pdbx_strand_id
1 'polypeptide(L)'
;FNRELISHYGGYLEVYVNTPLEVCEQRDVKGLYAKARQGLVKQVTGIDDPYEAPADPEIVVDSSSEDPEALAQIILLRIEQLGYL
;
A
#
# COMPACT_ATOMS: atom_id res chain seq x y z
N PHE A 1 10.75 -4.68 11.40
CA PHE A 1 11.89 -5.32 10.71
C PHE A 1 12.46 -4.45 9.59
N ASN A 2 11.71 -4.15 8.53
CA ASN A 2 12.23 -3.37 7.37
C ASN A 2 12.80 -2.01 7.75
N ARG A 3 12.07 -1.25 8.59
CA ARG A 3 12.51 0.04 9.15
C ARG A 3 13.91 -0.06 9.76
N GLU A 4 14.07 -0.95 10.72
CA GLU A 4 15.34 -1.16 11.41
C GLU A 4 16.44 -1.57 10.42
N LEU A 5 16.18 -2.52 9.52
CA LEU A 5 17.17 -3.01 8.56
C LEU A 5 17.68 -1.89 7.63
N ILE A 6 16.76 -1.09 7.08
CA ILE A 6 17.08 -0.07 6.05
C ILE A 6 17.67 1.19 6.69
N SER A 7 17.24 1.55 7.90
CA SER A 7 17.75 2.74 8.61
C SER A 7 19.27 2.72 8.87
N HIS A 8 19.92 1.56 8.78
CA HIS A 8 21.38 1.46 8.84
C HIS A 8 22.09 2.00 7.60
N TYR A 9 21.38 2.11 6.48
CA TYR A 9 21.94 2.46 5.16
C TYR A 9 21.37 3.75 4.57
N GLY A 10 20.32 4.32 5.17
CA GLY A 10 19.70 5.56 4.70
C GLY A 10 18.35 5.85 5.34
N GLY A 11 17.63 6.81 4.77
CA GLY A 11 16.26 7.13 5.18
C GLY A 11 15.29 5.98 4.89
N TYR A 12 14.35 5.77 5.81
CA TYR A 12 13.23 4.85 5.62
C TYR A 12 11.92 5.59 5.86
N LEU A 13 10.93 5.29 5.03
CA LEU A 13 9.58 5.85 5.11
C LEU A 13 8.59 4.77 4.64
N GLU A 14 7.66 4.38 5.51
CA GLU A 14 6.60 3.42 5.21
C GLU A 14 5.33 4.17 4.78
N VAL A 15 4.86 3.87 3.56
CA VAL A 15 3.59 4.39 3.02
C VAL A 15 2.56 3.26 3.00
N TYR A 16 1.53 3.39 3.82
CA TYR A 16 0.41 2.49 3.81
C TYR A 16 -0.65 2.97 2.82
N VAL A 17 -0.78 2.27 1.69
CA VAL A 17 -1.89 2.47 0.76
C VAL A 17 -3.11 1.69 1.27
N ASN A 18 -3.88 2.32 2.15
CA ASN A 18 -5.06 1.76 2.79
C ASN A 18 -6.32 1.93 1.93
N THR A 19 -6.27 1.44 0.69
CA THR A 19 -7.45 1.40 -0.16
C THR A 19 -8.32 0.20 0.19
N PRO A 20 -9.64 0.36 0.39
CA PRO A 20 -10.55 -0.74 0.70
C PRO A 20 -10.43 -1.88 -0.32
N LEU A 21 -10.54 -3.10 0.20
CA LEU A 21 -10.43 -4.31 -0.61
C LEU A 21 -11.49 -4.33 -1.71
N GLU A 22 -12.70 -3.85 -1.43
CA GLU A 22 -13.81 -3.83 -2.39
C GLU A 22 -13.47 -2.98 -3.62
N VAL A 23 -12.76 -1.87 -3.43
CA VAL A 23 -12.28 -1.01 -4.52
C VAL A 23 -11.16 -1.71 -5.30
N CYS A 24 -10.27 -2.41 -4.61
CA CYS A 24 -9.21 -3.20 -5.24
C CYS A 24 -9.78 -4.35 -6.08
N GLU A 25 -10.77 -5.07 -5.55
CA GLU A 25 -11.52 -6.14 -6.22
C GLU A 25 -12.33 -5.61 -7.41
N GLN A 26 -12.92 -4.42 -7.30
CA GLN A 26 -13.65 -3.81 -8.42
C GLN A 26 -12.70 -3.47 -9.58
N ARG A 27 -11.50 -2.97 -9.28
CA ARG A 27 -10.51 -2.58 -10.29
C ARG A 27 -9.89 -3.80 -10.99
N ASP A 28 -9.70 -4.89 -10.24
CA ASP A 28 -9.10 -6.19 -10.65
C ASP A 28 -8.21 -6.15 -11.89
N VAL A 29 -7.18 -5.29 -11.84
CA VAL A 29 -6.36 -4.92 -13.01
C VAL A 29 -5.74 -6.13 -13.72
N LYS A 30 -5.52 -7.23 -12.99
CA LYS A 30 -4.90 -8.47 -13.48
C LYS A 30 -5.86 -9.66 -13.53
N GLY A 31 -7.13 -9.48 -13.17
CA GLY A 31 -8.09 -10.59 -13.04
C GLY A 31 -7.77 -11.54 -11.90
N LEU A 32 -6.95 -11.12 -10.92
CA LEU A 32 -6.45 -11.98 -9.85
C LEU A 32 -7.54 -12.24 -8.81
N TYR A 33 -8.31 -11.21 -8.46
CA TYR A 33 -9.39 -11.31 -7.48
C TYR A 33 -10.54 -12.16 -8.03
N ALA A 34 -10.93 -11.96 -9.30
CA ALA A 34 -11.94 -12.80 -9.94
C ALA A 34 -11.54 -14.29 -9.96
N LYS A 35 -10.27 -14.59 -10.28
CA LYS A 35 -9.76 -15.97 -10.26
C LYS A 35 -9.70 -16.55 -8.84
N ALA A 36 -9.35 -15.73 -7.84
CA ALA A 36 -9.36 -16.13 -6.44
C ALA A 36 -10.77 -16.50 -5.96
N ARG A 37 -11.77 -15.66 -6.28
CA ARG A 37 -13.18 -15.92 -5.96
C ARG A 37 -13.73 -17.17 -6.65
N GLN A 38 -13.18 -17.54 -7.81
CA GLN A 38 -13.49 -18.79 -8.52
C GLN A 38 -12.69 -20.01 -8.00
N GLY A 39 -11.77 -19.83 -7.05
CA GLY A 39 -10.91 -20.89 -6.53
C GLY A 39 -9.79 -21.35 -7.47
N LEU A 40 -9.52 -20.59 -8.54
CA LEU A 40 -8.48 -20.90 -9.53
C LEU A 40 -7.08 -20.45 -9.09
N VAL A 41 -7.00 -19.48 -8.18
CA VAL A 41 -5.77 -18.98 -7.57
C VAL A 41 -5.95 -19.01 -6.05
N LYS A 42 -4.90 -19.38 -5.34
CA LYS A 42 -4.84 -19.44 -3.87
C LYS A 42 -3.82 -18.43 -3.36
N GLN A 43 -3.88 -18.15 -2.06
CA GLN A 43 -3.00 -17.24 -1.33
C GLN A 43 -3.05 -15.82 -1.91
N VAL A 44 -4.26 -15.35 -2.17
CA VAL A 44 -4.54 -13.98 -2.58
C VAL A 44 -4.83 -13.15 -1.34
N THR A 45 -3.93 -12.23 -1.07
CA THR A 45 -4.01 -11.29 0.05
C THR A 45 -5.34 -10.52 0.02
N GLY A 46 -6.04 -10.50 1.16
CA GLY A 46 -7.39 -9.93 1.31
C GLY A 46 -8.53 -10.93 1.06
N ILE A 47 -8.26 -12.06 0.40
CA ILE A 47 -9.27 -13.11 0.13
C ILE A 47 -9.08 -14.30 1.04
N ASP A 48 -7.99 -15.05 0.84
CA ASP A 48 -7.67 -16.28 1.56
C ASP A 48 -6.33 -16.20 2.31
N ASP A 49 -5.62 -15.08 2.17
CA ASP A 49 -4.42 -14.74 2.95
C ASP A 49 -4.63 -13.36 3.61
N PRO A 50 -4.43 -13.18 4.93
CA PRO A 50 -4.64 -11.90 5.58
C PRO A 50 -3.62 -10.84 5.14
N TYR A 51 -4.05 -9.57 5.12
CA TYR A 51 -3.14 -8.44 5.03
C TYR A 51 -2.87 -7.91 6.44
N GLU A 52 -1.59 -7.88 6.83
CA GLU A 52 -1.17 -7.26 8.09
C GLU A 52 -0.93 -5.78 7.87
N ALA A 53 -1.88 -4.95 8.28
CA ALA A 53 -1.72 -3.50 8.20
C ALA A 53 -0.53 -3.03 9.06
N PRO A 54 0.28 -2.08 8.58
CA PRO A 54 1.40 -1.55 9.35
C PRO A 54 0.89 -0.85 10.61
N ALA A 55 1.56 -1.08 11.74
CA ALA A 55 1.15 -0.55 13.03
C ALA A 55 1.44 0.96 13.18
N ASP A 56 2.51 1.45 12.55
CA ASP A 56 2.97 2.84 12.65
C ASP A 56 3.62 3.30 11.32
N PRO A 57 2.80 3.48 10.25
CA PRO A 57 3.28 4.01 8.98
C PRO A 57 3.48 5.54 9.06
N GLU A 58 4.48 6.08 8.36
CA GLU A 58 4.67 7.54 8.27
C GLU A 58 3.56 8.25 7.50
N ILE A 59 2.96 7.53 6.54
CA ILE A 59 1.92 8.05 5.66
C ILE A 59 0.87 6.97 5.46
N VAL A 60 -0.39 7.35 5.58
CA VAL A 60 -1.53 6.54 5.14
C VAL A 60 -2.23 7.27 4.01
N VAL A 61 -2.45 6.59 2.89
CA VAL A 61 -3.17 7.13 1.72
C VAL A 61 -4.27 6.19 1.29
N ASP A 62 -5.38 6.74 0.78
CA ASP A 62 -6.44 5.99 0.13
C ASP A 62 -6.63 6.45 -1.32
N SER A 63 -6.35 5.55 -2.27
CA SER A 63 -6.54 5.76 -3.71
C SER A 63 -7.98 5.59 -4.21
N SER A 64 -8.98 5.41 -3.33
CA SER A 64 -10.37 5.13 -3.75
C SER A 64 -11.01 6.26 -4.55
N SER A 65 -10.73 7.50 -4.16
CA SER A 65 -11.35 8.70 -4.74
C SER A 65 -10.36 9.83 -5.06
N GLU A 66 -9.09 9.62 -4.76
CA GLU A 66 -8.02 10.59 -4.96
C GLU A 66 -7.24 10.30 -6.25
N ASP A 67 -6.76 11.36 -6.89
CA ASP A 67 -5.89 11.24 -8.06
C ASP A 67 -4.48 10.74 -7.65
N PRO A 68 -3.87 9.79 -8.38
CA PRO A 68 -2.54 9.30 -8.06
C PRO A 68 -1.45 10.39 -7.98
N GLU A 69 -1.53 11.44 -8.79
CA GLU A 69 -0.59 12.56 -8.77
C GLU A 69 -0.73 13.36 -7.48
N ALA A 70 -1.96 13.59 -7.02
CA ALA A 70 -2.22 14.23 -5.73
C ALA A 70 -1.65 13.42 -4.55
N LEU A 71 -1.84 12.10 -4.55
CA LEU A 71 -1.28 11.22 -3.53
C LEU A 71 0.26 11.19 -3.56
N ALA A 72 0.85 11.17 -4.75
CA ALA A 72 2.30 11.24 -4.91
C ALA A 72 2.85 12.57 -4.35
N GLN A 73 2.14 13.69 -4.55
CA GLN A 73 2.53 14.98 -4.00
C GLN A 73 2.53 14.98 -2.47
N ILE A 74 1.56 14.33 -1.82
CA ILE A 74 1.53 14.17 -0.35
C ILE A 74 2.78 13.42 0.12
N ILE A 75 3.17 12.36 -0.59
CA ILE A 75 4.36 11.57 -0.26
C ILE A 75 5.62 12.43 -0.42
N LEU A 76 5.77 13.17 -1.52
CA LEU A 76 6.91 14.05 -1.76
C LEU A 76 7.06 15.12 -0.67
N LEU A 77 5.97 15.80 -0.31
CA LEU A 77 5.98 16.81 0.75
C LEU A 77 6.41 16.21 2.09
N ARG A 78 6.01 14.97 2.39
CA ARG A 78 6.43 14.30 3.62
C ARG A 78 7.92 13.96 3.60
N ILE A 79 8.45 13.52 2.47
CA ILE A 79 9.89 13.24 2.29
C ILE A 79 10.71 14.51 2.53
N GLU A 80 10.28 15.66 1.99
CA GLU A 80 10.92 16.97 2.25
C GLU A 80 10.87 17.36 3.74
N GLN A 81 9.71 17.21 4.40
CA GLN A 81 9.58 17.51 5.83
C GLN A 81 10.49 16.66 6.72
N LEU A 82 10.80 15.43 6.30
CA LEU A 82 11.70 14.53 7.01
C LEU A 82 13.18 14.80 6.68
N GLY A 83 13.46 15.73 5.77
CA GLY A 83 14.82 16.11 5.38
C GLY A 83 15.52 15.09 4.49
N TYR A 84 14.75 14.26 3.77
CA TYR A 84 15.28 13.31 2.79
C TYR A 84 15.42 13.90 1.38
N LEU A 85 14.85 15.10 1.16
CA LEU A 85 14.97 15.93 -0.04
C LEU A 85 15.43 17.34 0.33
#